data_AF-A0AA37HTB3-F1
#
_entry.id   AF-A0AA37HTB3-F1
#
_cell.length_a   1.000
_cell.length_b   1.000
_cell.length_c   1.000
_cell.angle_alpha   90.00
_cell.angle_beta   90.00
_cell.angle_gamma   90.00
#
_symmetry.space_group_name_H-M   'P 1'
#
loop_
_entity.id
_entity.type
_entity.pdbx_description
1 polymer ?
#
loop_
_entity_poly.entity_id
_entity_poly.type
_entity_poly.pdbx_seq_one_letter_code
_entity_poly.pdbx_strand_id
1 'polypeptide(L)' 'MEPYRFEQDGEDYEARFERVDDGWVAHVRRVADDAVRSLAFPDGIGYAADDVRGSLIAGCEAAAAGFSDGPPTRH' A
#
# COMPACT_ATOMS: atom_id res chain seq x y z
N MET A 1 6.12 12.45 2.02
CA MET A 1 6.99 11.25 2.08
C MET A 1 7.39 10.89 0.66
N GLU A 2 8.62 10.42 0.43
CA GLU A 2 9.06 9.97 -0.91
C GLU A 2 8.26 8.74 -1.36
N PRO A 3 7.82 8.69 -2.63
CA PRO A 3 7.14 7.52 -3.18
C PRO A 3 8.06 6.31 -3.11
N TYR A 4 7.49 5.17 -2.75
CA TYR A 4 8.19 3.89 -2.66
C TYR A 4 7.84 3.06 -3.89
N ARG A 5 8.85 2.69 -4.68
CA ARG A 5 8.66 1.76 -5.80
C ARG A 5 9.12 0.37 -5.42
N PHE A 6 8.33 -0.62 -5.81
CA PHE A 6 8.62 -2.03 -5.58
C PHE A 6 8.06 -2.87 -6.72
N GLU A 7 8.72 -3.99 -6.99
CA GLU A 7 8.23 -5.01 -7.92
C GLU A 7 7.50 -6.09 -7.11
N GLN A 8 6.33 -6.51 -7.57
CA GLN A 8 5.54 -7.55 -6.92
C GLN A 8 4.90 -8.43 -8.00
N ASP A 9 5.13 -9.73 -7.93
CA ASP A 9 4.65 -10.70 -8.93
C ASP A 9 5.09 -10.40 -10.39
N GLY A 10 6.24 -9.73 -10.56
CA GLY A 10 6.74 -9.29 -11.87
C GLY A 10 6.07 -8.04 -12.42
N GLU A 11 5.26 -7.34 -11.62
CA GLU A 11 4.66 -6.05 -11.95
C GLU A 11 5.27 -4.94 -11.08
N ASP A 12 5.56 -3.79 -11.71
CA ASP A 12 6.05 -2.61 -11.00
C ASP A 12 4.91 -1.82 -10.35
N TYR A 13 5.08 -1.49 -9.08
CA TYR A 13 4.17 -0.69 -8.27
C TYR A 13 4.87 0.53 -7.67
N GLU A 14 4.13 1.63 -7.57
CA GLU A 14 4.55 2.86 -6.92
C GLU A 14 3.55 3.22 -5.80
N ALA A 15 3.99 3.15 -4.55
CA ALA A 15 3.22 3.56 -3.38
C ALA A 15 3.57 4.99 -2.96
N ARG A 16 2.57 5.87 -2.98
CA ARG A 16 2.67 7.25 -2.47
C ARG A 16 1.91 7.39 -1.17
N PHE A 17 2.58 7.85 -0.13
CA PHE A 17 1.99 8.03 1.18
C PHE A 17 1.59 9.49 1.43
N GLU A 18 0.32 9.70 1.75
CA GLU A 18 -0.29 10.96 2.10
C GLU A 18 -0.72 10.94 3.56
N ARG A 19 -0.34 11.98 4.33
CA ARG A 19 -0.80 12.14 5.72
C ARG A 19 -2.18 12.78 5.70
N VAL A 20 -3.13 12.17 6.40
CA VAL A 20 -4.47 12.71 6.66
C VAL A 20 -4.65 12.91 8.16
N ASP A 21 -5.67 13.67 8.57
CA ASP A 21 -5.91 14.03 9.98
C ASP A 21 -6.00 12.79 10.91
N ASP A 22 -6.59 11.69 10.44
CA ASP A 22 -6.84 10.47 11.24
C ASP A 22 -5.85 9.32 10.97
N GLY A 23 -4.80 9.56 10.17
CA GLY A 23 -3.86 8.50 9.78
C GLY A 23 -3.09 8.77 8.49
N TRP A 24 -2.80 7.73 7.75
CA TRP A 24 -2.12 7.79 6.46
C TRP A 24 -2.95 7.13 5.37
N VAL A 25 -2.86 7.66 4.16
CA VAL A 25 -3.40 7.03 2.96
C VAL A 25 -2.23 6.66 2.07
N ALA A 26 -2.11 5.39 1.69
CA ALA A 26 -1.17 4.95 0.69
C ALA A 26 -1.87 4.75 -0.65
N HIS A 27 -1.45 5.50 -1.66
CA HIS A 27 -1.89 5.34 -3.04
C HIS A 27 -0.89 4.45 -3.77
N VAL A 28 -1.25 3.19 -4.00
CA VAL A 28 -0.48 2.23 -4.76
C VAL A 28 -0.92 2.30 -6.22
N ARG A 29 -0.03 2.71 -7.11
CA ARG A 29 -0.23 2.75 -8.55
C ARG A 29 0.55 1.62 -9.20
N ARG A 30 -0.11 0.80 -10.01
CA ARG A 30 0.55 -0.14 -10.91
C ARG A 30 1.08 0.60 -12.13
N VAL A 31 2.37 0.46 -12.41
CA VAL A 31 3.02 1.15 -13.53
C VAL A 31 2.59 0.58 -14.88
N ALA A 32 2.27 -0.72 -14.93
CA ALA A 32 1.88 -1.42 -16.16
C ALA A 32 0.61 -0.85 -16.81
N ASP A 33 -0.44 -0.56 -16.02
CA ASP A 33 -1.77 -0.17 -16.52
C ASP A 33 -2.34 1.09 -15.87
N ASP A 34 -1.50 1.81 -15.11
CA ASP A 34 -1.92 2.98 -14.35
C ASP A 34 -2.99 2.73 -13.27
N ALA A 35 -3.21 1.47 -12.90
CA ALA A 35 -4.24 1.12 -11.92
C ALA A 35 -3.86 1.67 -10.54
N VAL A 36 -4.65 2.59 -10.00
CA VAL A 36 -4.44 3.19 -8.67
C VAL A 36 -5.39 2.57 -7.65
N ARG A 37 -4.86 2.14 -6.50
CA ARG A 37 -5.62 1.71 -5.35
C ARG A 37 -5.14 2.43 -4.10
N SER A 38 -6.08 2.92 -3.32
CA SER A 38 -5.79 3.68 -2.11
C SER A 38 -6.10 2.82 -0.89
N LEU A 39 -5.17 2.76 0.05
CA LEU A 39 -5.31 2.07 1.33
C LEU A 39 -5.28 3.09 2.46
N ALA A 40 -6.30 3.07 3.30
CA ALA A 40 -6.35 3.88 4.50
C ALA A 40 -5.72 3.11 5.67
N PHE A 41 -4.72 3.74 6.29
CA PHE A 41 -4.02 3.29 7.48
C PHE A 41 -4.39 4.24 8.63
N PRO A 42 -5.46 3.94 9.40
CA PRO A 42 -5.78 4.72 10.58
C PRO A 42 -4.63 4.66 11.59
N ASP A 43 -4.40 5.75 12.33
CA ASP A 43 -3.41 5.85 13.39
C ASP A 43 -3.87 4.95 14.57
N GLY A 44 -3.52 3.65 14.51
CA GLY A 44 -4.09 2.61 15.39
C GLY A 44 -3.17 1.41 15.61
N ILE A 45 -3.70 0.31 16.15
CA ILE A 45 -2.90 -0.88 16.49
C ILE A 45 -2.30 -1.51 15.23
N GLY A 46 -0.96 -1.64 15.20
CA GLY A 46 -0.19 -2.12 14.04
C GLY A 46 0.56 -1.02 13.29
N TYR A 47 0.34 0.24 13.65
CA TYR A 47 1.11 1.40 13.18
C TYR A 47 2.29 1.65 14.14
N ALA A 48 3.51 1.43 13.67
CA ALA A 48 4.69 1.81 14.43
C ALA A 48 4.95 3.32 14.21
N ALA A 49 4.65 4.15 15.20
CA ALA A 49 4.93 5.58 15.12
C ALA A 49 6.44 5.90 14.97
N ASP A 50 7.30 4.97 15.39
CA ASP A 50 8.76 5.03 15.22
C ASP A 50 9.20 4.63 13.80
N ASP A 51 8.44 3.74 13.13
CA ASP A 51 8.70 3.28 11.76
C ASP A 51 7.42 3.28 10.92
N VAL A 52 6.90 4.50 10.72
CA VAL A 52 5.68 4.76 9.96
C VAL A 52 5.84 4.25 8.53
N ARG A 53 7.01 4.50 7.94
CA ARG A 53 7.29 4.12 6.55
C ARG A 53 7.27 2.59 6.36
N GLY A 54 7.92 1.82 7.21
CA GLY A 54 7.93 0.36 7.11
C GLY A 54 6.56 -0.25 7.38
N SER A 55 5.78 0.31 8.31
CA SER A 55 4.40 -0.11 8.56
C SER A 55 3.51 0.07 7.31
N LEU A 56 3.65 1.22 6.63
CA LEU A 56 2.91 1.52 5.42
C LEU A 56 3.38 0.67 4.23
N ILE A 57 4.70 0.44 4.09
CA ILE A 57 5.27 -0.41 3.05
C ILE A 57 4.77 -1.86 3.20
N ALA A 58 4.84 -2.43 4.39
CA ALA A 58 4.38 -3.79 4.65
C ALA A 58 2.88 -3.96 4.32
N GLY A 59 2.06 -2.96 4.65
CA GLY A 59 0.65 -2.94 4.27
C GLY A 59 0.42 -2.82 2.75
N CYS A 60 1.23 -2.01 2.06
CA CYS A 60 1.20 -1.90 0.60
C CYS A 60 1.62 -3.20 -0.08
N GLU A 61 2.68 -3.87 0.39
CA GLU A 61 3.13 -5.16 -0.13
C GLU A 61 2.05 -6.24 0.04
N ALA A 62 1.43 -6.30 1.23
CA ALA A 62 0.31 -7.22 1.48
C ALA A 62 -0.90 -6.93 0.57
N ALA A 63 -1.21 -5.65 0.33
CA ALA A 63 -2.30 -5.25 -0.55
C ALA A 63 -2.00 -5.50 -2.04
N ALA A 64 -0.73 -5.33 -2.45
CA ALA A 64 -0.24 -5.64 -3.78
C ALA A 64 -0.29 -7.15 -4.04
N ALA A 65 0.02 -8.00 -3.05
CA ALA A 65 -0.17 -9.44 -3.17
C ALA A 65 -1.64 -9.81 -3.50
N GLY A 66 -2.59 -9.04 -2.95
CA GLY A 66 -4.02 -9.15 -3.29
C GLY A 66 -4.43 -8.50 -4.61
N PHE A 67 -3.54 -7.89 -5.39
CA PHE A 67 -3.81 -7.47 -6.77
C PHE A 67 -3.70 -8.64 -7.76
N SER A 68 -2.71 -9.53 -7.57
CA SER A 68 -2.51 -10.71 -8.43
C SER A 68 -3.55 -11.80 -8.19
N ASP A 69 -4.09 -11.91 -6.96
CA ASP A 69 -4.94 -13.04 -6.56
C ASP A 69 -6.44 -12.92 -6.96
N GLY A 70 -6.83 -11.90 -7.74
CA GLY A 70 -8.25 -11.65 -8.01
C GLY A 70 -9.05 -11.44 -6.71
N PRO A 71 -10.38 -11.27 -6.76
CA PRO A 71 -11.17 -11.10 -5.54
C PRO A 71 -10.99 -12.34 -4.65
N PRO A 72 -10.77 -12.18 -3.33
CA PRO A 72 -10.65 -13.33 -2.44
C PRO A 72 -11.95 -14.12 -2.53
N THR A 73 -11.88 -15.33 -3.08
CA THR A 73 -12.99 -16.28 -2.98
C THR A 73 -13.21 -16.55 -1.51
N ARG A 74 -14.21 -15.87 -0.96
CA ARG A 74 -14.75 -16.09 0.38
C ARG A 74 -15.19 -17.56 0.45
N HIS A 75 -14.50 -18.37 1.25
CA HIS A 75 -14.86 -19.77 1.52
C HIS A 75 -15.29 -19.92 2.98
#